data_AF-R7VAZ2-F1
#
_entry.id   AF-R7VAZ2-F1
#
_cell.length_a   1.000
_cell.length_b   1.000
_cell.length_c   1.000
_cell.angle_alpha   90.00
_cell.angle_beta   90.00
_cell.angle_gamma   90.00
#
_symmetry.space_group_name_H-M   'P 1'
#
loop_
_entity.id
_entity.type
_entity.pdbx_description
1 polymer ?
#
loop_
_entity_poly.entity_id
_entity_poly.type
_entity_poly.pdbx_seq_one_letter_code
_entity_poly.pdbx_strand_id
1 'polypeptide(L)'
;MWHRIWDANGKPGNGVVYDLMLKAKREYKSAVRWVLRHQDELSSMRMADGILNNKSRDLWAEVKKKTHSRCSTPGIVDGVEGDHEIGELFCAKFDELYNCVSYNADEMLELKHSVFDLVSSREVSNTWHRHFLMCIILATKVVEERQWQEAILVWPMISTTT
;
A
#
# COMPACT_ATOMS: atom_id res chain seq x y z
N MET A 1 28.18 23.23 -6.71
CA MET A 1 29.09 24.07 -7.52
C MET A 1 29.78 25.15 -6.67
N TRP A 2 29.04 26.00 -5.95
CA TRP A 2 29.63 27.10 -5.14
C TRP A 2 30.64 26.67 -4.06
N HIS A 3 30.42 25.52 -3.40
CA HIS A 3 31.32 25.02 -2.36
C HIS A 3 32.74 24.78 -2.91
N ARG A 4 32.86 24.29 -4.15
CA ARG A 4 34.16 24.07 -4.81
C ARG A 4 34.87 25.38 -5.09
N ILE A 5 34.15 26.43 -5.47
CA ILE A 5 34.72 27.76 -5.74
C ILE A 5 35.24 28.39 -4.44
N TRP A 6 34.47 28.31 -3.36
CA TRP A 6 34.90 28.81 -2.04
C TRP A 6 36.14 28.05 -1.51
N ASP A 7 36.16 26.73 -1.67
CA ASP A 7 37.28 25.87 -1.26
C ASP A 7 38.56 26.15 -2.08
N ALA A 8 38.42 26.29 -3.41
CA ALA A 8 39.53 26.60 -4.31
C ALA A 8 40.17 27.98 -4.06
N ASN A 9 39.44 28.91 -3.43
CA ASN A 9 39.94 30.24 -3.07
C ASN A 9 40.50 30.31 -1.63
N GLY A 10 40.75 29.15 -0.99
CA GLY A 10 41.31 29.12 0.37
C GLY A 10 40.30 29.44 1.47
N LYS A 11 39.00 29.25 1.20
CA LYS A 11 37.90 29.46 2.16
C LYS A 11 37.92 30.85 2.79
N PRO A 12 37.86 31.92 1.96
CA PRO A 12 37.89 33.29 2.47
C PRO A 12 36.73 33.53 3.43
N GLY A 13 37.02 34.22 4.54
CA GLY A 13 36.04 34.57 5.58
C GLY A 13 35.33 35.92 5.34
N ASN A 14 35.71 36.64 4.29
CA ASN A 14 35.12 37.92 3.89
C ASN A 14 35.29 38.14 2.37
N GLY A 15 34.64 39.19 1.84
CA GLY A 15 34.73 39.58 0.44
C GLY A 15 33.76 38.85 -0.49
N VAL A 16 33.84 39.16 -1.78
CA VAL A 16 32.83 38.79 -2.78
C VAL A 16 32.58 37.27 -2.86
N VAL A 17 33.64 36.47 -2.76
CA VAL A 17 33.53 35.00 -2.80
C VAL A 17 32.78 34.46 -1.57
N TYR A 18 33.04 35.04 -0.38
CA TYR A 18 32.34 34.70 0.85
C TYR A 18 30.87 35.12 0.80
N ASP A 19 30.58 36.32 0.29
CA ASP A 19 29.20 36.83 0.17
C ASP A 19 28.37 36.00 -0.81
N LEU A 20 28.96 35.62 -1.95
CA LEU A 20 28.35 34.73 -2.92
C LEU A 20 28.05 33.36 -2.30
N MET A 21 28.99 32.81 -1.52
CA MET A 21 28.80 31.58 -0.77
C MET A 21 27.62 31.68 0.21
N LEU A 22 27.57 32.75 1.00
CA LEU A 22 26.53 32.95 2.01
C LEU A 22 25.15 33.08 1.36
N LYS A 23 25.06 33.81 0.24
CA LYS A 23 23.83 33.93 -0.56
C LYS A 23 23.36 32.56 -1.07
N ALA A 24 24.24 31.81 -1.73
CA ALA A 24 23.89 30.49 -2.26
C ALA A 24 23.48 29.50 -1.16
N LYS A 25 24.17 29.53 -0.01
CA LYS A 25 23.81 28.72 1.17
C LYS A 25 22.44 29.10 1.71
N ARG A 26 22.12 30.40 1.78
CA ARG A 26 20.82 30.90 2.23
C ARG A 26 19.70 30.46 1.28
N GLU A 27 19.89 30.59 -0.01
CA GLU A 27 18.94 30.15 -1.04
C GLU A 27 18.67 28.65 -0.95
N TYR A 28 19.73 27.84 -0.87
CA TYR A 28 19.61 26.39 -0.68
C TYR A 28 18.82 26.05 0.59
N LYS A 29 19.18 26.63 1.74
CA LYS A 29 18.47 26.41 3.00
C LYS A 29 17.04 26.92 2.96
N SER A 30 16.75 27.96 2.18
CA SER A 30 15.38 28.44 1.95
C SER A 30 14.58 27.42 1.16
N ALA A 31 15.12 26.92 0.04
CA ALA A 31 14.48 25.90 -0.79
C ALA A 31 14.22 24.60 -0.02
N VAL A 32 15.21 24.12 0.74
CA VAL A 32 15.03 22.93 1.60
C VAL A 32 13.90 23.14 2.61
N ARG A 33 13.87 24.29 3.30
CA ARG A 33 12.78 24.61 4.24
C ARG A 33 11.43 24.70 3.54
N TRP A 34 11.39 25.23 2.31
CA TRP A 34 10.17 25.27 1.51
C TRP A 34 9.69 23.85 1.19
N VAL A 35 10.56 22.97 0.70
CA VAL A 35 10.21 21.57 0.40
C VAL A 35 9.69 20.84 1.63
N LEU A 36 10.33 21.02 2.79
CA LEU A 36 9.89 20.39 4.04
C LEU A 36 8.51 20.90 4.48
N ARG A 37 8.25 22.21 4.36
CA ARG A 37 6.94 22.79 4.70
C ARG A 37 5.82 22.34 3.77
N HIS A 38 6.13 22.08 2.49
CA HIS A 38 5.14 21.71 1.48
C HIS A 38 5.23 20.22 1.12
N GLN A 39 5.83 19.40 1.99
CA GLN A 39 6.09 17.99 1.69
C GLN A 39 4.78 17.22 1.42
N ASP A 40 3.72 17.51 2.16
CA ASP A 40 2.43 16.85 1.99
C ASP A 40 1.74 17.21 0.67
N GLU A 41 1.81 18.49 0.29
CA GLU A 41 1.30 18.99 -0.98
C GLU A 41 2.07 18.38 -2.16
N LEU A 42 3.41 18.42 -2.10
CA LEU A 42 4.28 17.83 -3.12
C LEU A 42 4.06 16.32 -3.26
N SER A 43 3.85 15.62 -2.14
CA SER A 43 3.52 14.18 -2.16
C SER A 43 2.14 13.95 -2.78
N SER A 44 1.14 14.77 -2.45
CA SER A 44 -0.20 14.71 -3.06
C SER A 44 -0.13 14.91 -4.58
N MET A 45 0.62 15.91 -5.05
CA MET A 45 0.82 16.17 -6.47
C MET A 45 1.50 14.99 -7.18
N ARG A 46 2.51 14.35 -6.56
CA ARG A 46 3.17 13.17 -7.12
C ARG A 46 2.24 11.95 -7.19
N MET A 47 1.38 11.76 -6.19
CA MET A 47 0.36 10.72 -6.23
C MET A 47 -0.65 10.98 -7.36
N ALA A 48 -1.11 12.22 -7.52
CA ALA A 48 -2.00 12.61 -8.62
C ALA A 48 -1.34 12.36 -9.99
N ASP A 49 -0.07 12.73 -10.16
CA ASP A 49 0.71 12.44 -11.37
C ASP A 49 0.83 10.93 -11.62
N GLY A 50 1.03 10.14 -10.58
CA GLY A 50 1.09 8.69 -10.65
C GLY A 50 -0.22 8.07 -11.16
N ILE A 51 -1.37 8.61 -10.75
CA ILE A 51 -2.69 8.20 -11.25
C ILE A 51 -2.86 8.61 -12.72
N LEU A 52 -2.62 9.88 -13.05
CA LEU A 52 -2.85 10.42 -14.38
C LEU A 52 -1.95 9.78 -15.45
N ASN A 53 -0.72 9.44 -15.09
CA ASN A 53 0.26 8.86 -16.02
C ASN A 53 0.32 7.32 -15.95
N ASN A 54 -0.62 6.67 -15.25
CA ASN A 54 -0.66 5.22 -15.06
C ASN A 54 0.67 4.63 -14.50
N LYS A 55 1.36 5.40 -13.64
CA LYS A 55 2.61 5.00 -12.98
C LYS A 55 2.30 4.41 -11.60
N SER A 56 1.65 3.25 -11.60
CA SER A 56 1.20 2.57 -10.38
C SER A 56 2.32 2.40 -9.34
N ARG A 57 3.54 2.06 -9.79
CA ARG A 57 4.73 1.93 -8.92
C ARG A 57 5.05 3.21 -8.15
N ASP A 58 5.01 4.36 -8.82
CA ASP A 58 5.41 5.64 -8.22
C ASP A 58 4.31 6.14 -7.25
N LEU A 59 3.04 5.92 -7.61
CA LEU A 59 1.91 6.13 -6.72
C LEU A 59 2.07 5.33 -5.42
N TRP A 60 2.25 4.01 -5.52
CA TRP A 60 2.37 3.15 -4.34
C TRP A 60 3.65 3.45 -3.53
N ALA A 61 4.72 3.91 -4.17
CA ALA A 61 5.91 4.38 -3.47
C ALA A 61 5.64 5.65 -2.64
N GLU A 62 4.85 6.61 -3.15
CA GLU A 62 4.44 7.80 -2.39
C GLU A 62 3.44 7.47 -1.28
N VAL A 63 2.43 6.62 -1.56
CA VAL A 63 1.48 6.12 -0.55
C VAL A 63 2.23 5.46 0.60
N LYS A 64 3.18 4.57 0.29
CA LYS A 64 3.99 3.88 1.29
C LYS A 64 4.78 4.86 2.16
N LYS A 65 5.32 5.94 1.60
CA LYS A 65 6.05 6.95 2.40
C LYS A 65 5.15 7.66 3.41
N LYS A 66 3.88 7.90 3.05
CA LYS A 66 2.89 8.51 3.96
C LYS A 66 2.39 7.52 5.02
N THR A 67 2.10 6.29 4.63
CA THR A 67 1.54 5.28 5.54
C THR A 67 2.60 4.64 6.44
N HIS A 68 3.88 4.68 6.08
CA HIS A 68 4.98 4.15 6.88
C HIS A 68 5.41 5.07 8.05
N SER A 69 4.63 6.11 8.37
CA SER A 69 4.70 6.69 9.71
C SER A 69 4.24 5.63 10.71
N ARG A 70 4.88 5.53 11.88
CA ARG A 70 4.65 4.50 12.92
C ARG A 70 3.29 4.66 13.61
N CYS A 71 2.21 4.76 12.85
CA CYS A 71 0.88 4.66 13.38
C CYS A 71 0.69 3.18 13.74
N SER A 72 0.73 2.88 15.04
CA SER A 72 0.22 1.60 15.51
C SER A 72 -1.17 1.43 14.93
N THR A 73 -1.51 0.22 14.48
CA THR A 73 -2.87 -0.12 14.11
C THR A 73 -3.80 0.44 15.18
N PRO A 74 -4.79 1.30 14.83
CA PRO A 74 -5.65 1.90 15.82
C PRO A 74 -6.37 0.78 16.57
N GLY A 75 -6.18 0.75 17.90
CA GLY A 75 -6.80 -0.27 18.75
C GLY A 75 -8.32 -0.13 18.85
N ILE A 76 -8.88 0.97 18.33
CA ILE A 76 -10.30 1.28 18.36
C ILE A 76 -10.75 1.70 16.96
N VAL A 77 -11.77 1.02 16.43
CA VAL A 77 -12.42 1.33 15.14
C VAL A 77 -13.92 1.43 15.38
N ASP A 78 -14.54 2.56 14.99
CA ASP A 78 -15.98 2.85 15.19
C ASP A 78 -16.50 2.57 16.61
N GLY A 79 -15.67 2.84 17.63
CA GLY A 79 -16.02 2.64 19.04
C GLY A 79 -15.83 1.20 19.55
N VAL A 80 -15.38 0.29 18.69
CA VAL A 80 -15.07 -1.10 19.03
C VAL A 80 -13.57 -1.24 19.26
N GLU A 81 -13.18 -1.84 20.38
CA GLU A 81 -11.77 -2.07 20.77
C GLU A 81 -11.47 -3.58 20.76
N GLY A 82 -10.29 -3.95 20.25
CA GLY A 82 -9.84 -5.34 20.21
C GLY A 82 -9.90 -5.96 18.81
N ASP A 83 -8.88 -6.77 18.49
CA ASP A 83 -8.71 -7.35 17.15
C ASP A 83 -9.90 -8.23 16.72
N HIS A 84 -10.50 -8.97 17.66
CA HIS A 84 -11.63 -9.86 17.36
C HIS A 84 -12.88 -9.05 17.04
N GLU A 85 -13.22 -8.10 17.89
CA GLU A 85 -14.41 -7.29 17.79
C GLU A 85 -14.34 -6.36 16.57
N ILE A 86 -13.16 -5.81 16.27
CA ILE A 86 -12.89 -5.08 15.02
C ILE A 86 -13.06 -6.01 13.81
N GLY A 87 -12.59 -7.27 13.90
CA GLY A 87 -12.79 -8.28 12.86
C GLY A 87 -14.26 -8.56 12.58
N GLU A 88 -15.07 -8.75 13.62
CA GLU A 88 -16.53 -8.94 13.51
C GLU A 88 -17.22 -7.70 12.92
N LEU A 89 -16.79 -6.49 13.32
CA LEU A 89 -17.31 -5.23 12.76
C LEU A 89 -17.08 -5.15 11.24
N PHE A 90 -15.88 -5.46 10.78
CA PHE A 90 -15.58 -5.50 9.35
C PHE A 90 -16.38 -6.59 8.64
N CYS A 91 -16.48 -7.78 9.23
CA CYS A 91 -17.28 -8.88 8.69
C CYS A 91 -18.73 -8.45 8.45
N ALA A 92 -19.38 -7.88 9.46
CA ALA A 92 -20.75 -7.38 9.36
C ALA A 92 -20.90 -6.29 8.29
N LYS A 93 -19.99 -5.31 8.25
CA LYS A 93 -20.01 -4.24 7.23
C LYS A 93 -19.86 -4.77 5.81
N PHE A 94 -18.97 -5.73 5.60
CA PHE A 94 -18.78 -6.31 4.27
C PHE A 94 -19.94 -7.22 3.89
N ASP A 95 -20.49 -7.97 4.84
CA ASP A 95 -21.68 -8.80 4.61
C ASP A 95 -22.87 -7.94 4.18
N GLU A 96 -23.11 -6.83 4.88
CA GLU A 96 -24.11 -5.83 4.47
C GLU A 96 -23.78 -5.25 3.09
N LEU A 97 -22.54 -4.81 2.84
CA LEU A 97 -22.16 -4.17 1.58
C LEU A 97 -22.32 -5.11 0.37
N TYR A 98 -21.91 -6.36 0.51
CA TYR A 98 -21.97 -7.33 -0.59
C TYR A 98 -23.37 -7.95 -0.75
N ASN A 99 -24.21 -7.94 0.29
CA ASN A 99 -25.59 -8.41 0.24
C ASN A 99 -26.64 -7.29 0.30
N CYS A 100 -26.25 -6.03 0.11
CA CYS A 100 -27.17 -4.89 0.20
C CYS A 100 -28.25 -4.86 -0.89
N VAL A 101 -28.07 -5.64 -1.96
CA VAL A 101 -29.02 -5.77 -3.06
C VAL A 101 -29.66 -7.16 -2.98
N SER A 102 -30.98 -7.21 -3.03
CA SER A 102 -31.72 -8.47 -3.15
C SER A 102 -31.32 -9.19 -4.44
N TYR A 103 -30.91 -10.44 -4.33
CA TYR A 103 -30.66 -11.31 -5.47
C TYR A 103 -31.51 -12.57 -5.37
N ASN A 104 -31.76 -13.21 -6.52
CA ASN A 104 -32.39 -14.52 -6.56
C ASN A 104 -31.34 -15.58 -6.19
N ALA A 105 -31.57 -16.28 -5.07
CA ALA A 105 -30.63 -17.27 -4.56
C ALA A 105 -30.40 -18.43 -5.55
N ASP A 106 -31.43 -18.83 -6.29
CA ASP A 106 -31.35 -19.93 -7.24
C ASP A 106 -30.48 -19.54 -8.45
N GLU A 107 -30.68 -18.33 -9.00
CA GLU A 107 -29.86 -17.80 -10.10
C GLU A 107 -28.39 -17.62 -9.69
N MET A 108 -28.14 -17.16 -8.47
CA MET A 108 -26.78 -17.00 -7.94
C MET A 108 -26.08 -18.35 -7.76
N LEU A 109 -26.83 -19.39 -7.35
CA LEU A 109 -26.33 -20.75 -7.17
C LEU A 109 -26.01 -21.39 -8.53
N GLU A 110 -26.87 -21.21 -9.54
CA GLU A 110 -26.60 -21.62 -10.92
C GLU A 110 -25.35 -20.91 -11.50
N LEU A 111 -25.22 -19.60 -11.26
CA LEU A 111 -24.03 -18.83 -11.65
C LEU A 111 -22.76 -19.37 -10.99
N LYS A 112 -22.82 -19.68 -9.68
CA LYS A 112 -21.70 -20.26 -8.93
C LYS A 112 -21.27 -21.61 -9.53
N HIS A 113 -22.22 -22.49 -9.86
CA HIS A 113 -21.94 -23.77 -10.50
C HIS A 113 -21.32 -23.59 -11.89
N SER A 114 -21.89 -22.72 -12.72
CA SER A 114 -21.35 -22.41 -14.05
C SER A 114 -19.91 -21.89 -14.00
N VAL A 115 -19.62 -20.96 -13.09
CA VAL A 115 -18.26 -20.44 -12.87
C VAL A 115 -17.32 -21.55 -12.39
N PHE A 116 -17.76 -22.39 -11.46
CA PHE A 116 -16.96 -23.50 -10.94
C PHE A 116 -16.61 -24.51 -12.05
N ASP A 117 -17.57 -24.84 -12.90
CA ASP A 117 -17.38 -25.76 -14.03
C ASP A 117 -16.46 -25.15 -15.11
N LEU A 118 -16.58 -23.85 -15.38
CA LEU A 118 -15.69 -23.11 -16.27
C LEU A 118 -14.25 -23.03 -15.73
N VAL A 119 -14.08 -22.83 -14.43
CA VAL A 119 -12.76 -22.84 -13.79
C VAL A 119 -12.16 -24.25 -13.75
N SER A 120 -12.99 -25.28 -13.58
CA SER A 120 -12.56 -26.68 -13.56
C SER A 120 -12.21 -27.24 -14.94
N SER A 121 -12.90 -26.80 -15.99
CA SER A 121 -12.65 -27.24 -17.37
C SER A 121 -11.46 -26.56 -18.04
N ARG A 122 -11.06 -25.38 -17.55
CA ARG A 122 -9.92 -24.64 -18.10
C ARG A 122 -8.67 -25.03 -17.32
N GLU A 123 -7.79 -25.81 -17.94
CA GLU A 123 -6.40 -25.90 -17.47
C GLU A 123 -5.75 -24.52 -17.61
N VAL A 124 -5.90 -23.67 -16.60
CA VAL A 124 -5.27 -22.35 -16.55
C VAL A 124 -3.78 -22.56 -16.29
N SER A 125 -3.03 -22.80 -17.37
CA SER A 125 -1.58 -22.65 -17.45
C SER A 125 -1.26 -21.19 -17.19
N ASN A 126 -1.08 -20.81 -15.93
CA ASN A 126 -0.21 -19.74 -15.47
C ASN A 126 -0.04 -19.86 -13.94
N THR A 127 1.19 -20.12 -13.51
CA THR A 127 1.59 -20.43 -12.12
C THR A 127 1.14 -19.37 -11.10
N TRP A 128 1.04 -18.11 -11.50
CA TRP A 128 0.58 -17.01 -10.65
C TRP A 128 -0.93 -17.03 -10.37
N HIS A 129 -1.74 -17.43 -11.35
CA HIS A 129 -3.19 -17.49 -11.18
C HIS A 129 -3.62 -18.69 -10.35
N ARG A 130 -2.88 -19.81 -10.41
CA ARG A 130 -3.08 -20.93 -9.49
C ARG A 130 -2.89 -20.51 -8.04
N HIS A 131 -1.84 -19.72 -7.74
CA HIS A 131 -1.61 -19.26 -6.37
C HIS A 131 -2.72 -18.31 -5.90
N PHE A 132 -3.15 -17.36 -6.75
CA PHE A 132 -4.20 -16.42 -6.40
C PHE A 132 -5.59 -17.08 -6.25
N LEU A 133 -5.96 -17.97 -7.18
CA LEU A 133 -7.21 -18.74 -7.08
C LEU A 133 -7.17 -19.73 -5.92
N MET A 134 -6.01 -20.33 -5.61
CA MET A 134 -5.89 -21.22 -4.46
C MET A 134 -5.96 -20.44 -3.14
N CYS A 135 -5.41 -19.22 -3.06
CA CYS A 135 -5.64 -18.33 -1.92
C CYS A 135 -7.11 -17.89 -1.78
N ILE A 136 -7.82 -17.61 -2.88
CA ILE A 136 -9.24 -17.28 -2.84
C ILE A 136 -10.07 -18.50 -2.43
N ILE A 137 -9.80 -19.67 -3.01
CA ILE A 137 -10.51 -20.92 -2.69
C ILE A 137 -10.24 -21.31 -1.23
N LEU A 138 -8.99 -21.23 -0.76
CA LEU A 138 -8.65 -21.41 0.65
C LEU A 138 -9.36 -20.39 1.52
N ALA A 139 -9.39 -19.11 1.17
CA ALA A 139 -10.12 -18.11 1.94
C ALA A 139 -11.63 -18.41 1.99
N THR A 140 -12.23 -18.87 0.89
CA THR A 140 -13.66 -19.26 0.87
C THR A 140 -13.95 -20.55 1.62
N LYS A 141 -13.02 -21.53 1.60
CA LYS A 141 -13.12 -22.76 2.39
C LYS A 141 -12.82 -22.53 3.88
N VAL A 142 -11.93 -21.61 4.21
CA VAL A 142 -11.61 -21.18 5.58
C VAL A 142 -12.76 -20.36 6.19
N VAL A 143 -13.52 -19.64 5.36
CA VAL A 143 -14.80 -19.02 5.79
C VAL A 143 -15.85 -20.08 6.12
N GLU A 144 -15.82 -21.23 5.45
CA GLU A 144 -16.75 -22.35 5.69
C GLU A 144 -16.33 -23.26 6.86
N GLU A 145 -15.02 -23.44 7.09
CA GLU A 145 -14.46 -24.22 8.20
C GLU A 145 -13.77 -23.32 9.23
N ARG A 146 -14.48 -23.00 10.32
CA ARG A 146 -14.00 -22.21 11.48
C ARG A 146 -12.82 -22.87 12.22
N GLN A 147 -11.62 -22.87 11.63
CA GLN A 147 -10.38 -23.34 12.27
C GLN A 147 -9.18 -22.46 11.85
N TRP A 148 -9.14 -21.21 12.33
CA TRP A 148 -8.06 -20.25 12.07
C TRP A 148 -6.69 -20.63 12.68
N GLN A 149 -6.62 -21.67 13.52
CA GLN A 149 -5.41 -21.99 14.29
C GLN A 149 -4.43 -22.93 13.58
N GLU A 150 -4.88 -23.76 12.62
CA GLU A 150 -3.99 -24.72 11.95
C GLU A 150 -3.31 -24.15 10.69
N ALA A 151 -3.95 -23.21 9.98
CA ALA A 151 -3.42 -22.65 8.74
C ALA A 151 -2.17 -21.75 8.92
N ILE A 152 -2.04 -21.09 10.08
CA ILE A 152 -0.89 -20.22 10.39
C ILE A 152 0.41 -21.04 10.58
N LEU A 153 0.29 -22.32 11.00
CA LEU A 153 1.44 -23.18 11.25
C LEU A 153 2.06 -23.79 9.98
N VAL A 154 1.33 -23.82 8.86
CA VAL A 154 1.82 -24.41 7.58
C VAL A 154 2.51 -23.37 6.69
N TRP A 155 2.32 -22.07 6.95
CA TRP A 155 2.86 -20.97 6.15
C TRP A 155 4.40 -20.88 6.03
N PRO A 156 5.24 -21.39 6.95
CA PRO A 156 6.70 -21.29 6.77
C PRO A 156 7.27 -22.24 5.71
N MET A 157 6.55 -23.28 5.27
CA MET A 157 7.20 -24.42 4.60
C MET A 157 7.30 -24.31 3.06
N ILE A 158 6.75 -23.27 2.43
CA ILE A 158 6.77 -23.09 0.96
C ILE A 158 7.76 -21.98 0.52
N SER A 159 8.44 -21.30 1.46
CA SER A 159 9.35 -20.19 1.13
C SER A 159 10.83 -20.56 0.93
N THR A 160 11.20 -21.84 1.02
CA THR A 160 12.58 -22.30 0.75
C THR A 160 12.60 -23.44 -0.26
N THR A 161 12.59 -23.10 -1.55
CA THR A 161 13.31 -23.85 -2.57
C THR A 161 13.62 -22.91 -3.74
N THR A 162 14.90 -22.60 -3.85
CA THR A 162 15.58 -22.01 -5.01
C THR A 162 15.60 -22.99 -6.17
#